data_AF-A7AXU9-F1
#
_entry.id   AF-A7AXU9-F1
#
_cell.length_a   1.000
_cell.length_b   1.000
_cell.length_c   1.000
_cell.angle_alpha   90.00
_cell.angle_beta   90.00
_cell.angle_gamma   90.00
#
_symmetry.space_group_name_H-M   'P 1'
#
loop_
_entity.id
_entity.type
_entity.pdbx_description
1 polymer ?
#
loop_
_entity_poly.entity_id
_entity_poly.type
_entity_poly.pdbx_seq_one_letter_code
_entity_poly.pdbx_strand_id
1 'polypeptide(L)'
;MVNHLKICPTCKKEKIQDGIYRNGYVYFYEDTATECPYGHPIIMTSMPDDDFIILSKISDSTDFYDAMIKLHDDDIIEYELKMSQFRSQVQAKEAEEERKKAEESKPRCPKCGSTSIATVNKGYSLLTGFLGSGKPMNVCQSCGHKWKI
;
A
#
# COMPACT_ATOMS: atom_id res chain seq x y z
N MET A 1 12.97 10.18 14.12
CA MET A 1 12.63 11.60 14.23
C MET A 1 11.32 11.74 13.49
N VAL A 2 10.28 12.27 14.14
CA VAL A 2 9.00 12.53 13.46
C VAL A 2 9.17 13.89 12.78
N ASN A 3 8.92 13.92 11.48
CA ASN A 3 8.90 15.17 10.73
C ASN A 3 7.45 15.67 10.69
N HIS A 4 7.29 16.97 10.54
CA HIS A 4 5.97 17.59 10.48
C HIS A 4 5.57 17.88 9.05
N LEU A 5 4.27 17.89 8.77
CA LEU A 5 3.77 18.35 7.49
C LEU A 5 4.13 19.83 7.30
N LYS A 6 4.55 20.20 6.08
CA LYS A 6 4.74 21.59 5.67
C LYS A 6 3.73 22.00 4.60
N ILE A 7 3.42 23.28 4.53
CA ILE A 7 2.55 23.89 3.52
C ILE A 7 3.35 24.92 2.75
N CYS A 8 3.32 24.86 1.42
CA CYS A 8 3.75 25.93 0.53
C CYS A 8 2.53 26.75 0.10
N PRO A 9 2.32 27.98 0.63
CA PRO A 9 1.16 28.80 0.30
C PRO A 9 1.08 29.15 -1.18
N THR A 10 2.22 29.40 -1.82
CA THR A 10 2.30 29.72 -3.25
C THR A 10 1.83 28.53 -4.09
N CYS A 11 2.42 27.34 -3.90
CA CYS A 11 2.02 26.13 -4.62
C CYS A 11 0.56 25.74 -4.34
N LYS A 12 0.06 26.00 -3.13
CA LYS A 12 -1.35 25.77 -2.77
C LYS A 12 -2.29 26.72 -3.51
N LYS A 13 -1.97 28.02 -3.56
CA LYS A 13 -2.73 29.03 -4.30
C LYS A 13 -2.74 28.76 -5.80
N GLU A 14 -1.60 28.38 -6.35
CA GLU A 14 -1.42 28.07 -7.77
C GLU A 14 -1.93 26.68 -8.16
N LYS A 15 -2.35 25.87 -7.17
CA LYS A 15 -2.81 24.48 -7.35
C LYS A 15 -1.81 23.64 -8.14
N ILE A 16 -0.53 23.82 -7.83
CA ILE A 16 0.54 23.01 -8.43
C ILE A 16 0.35 21.56 -7.98
N GLN A 17 0.09 20.68 -8.95
CA GLN A 17 0.03 19.24 -8.79
C GLN A 17 1.17 18.63 -9.60
N ASP A 18 2.15 18.06 -8.92
CA ASP A 18 3.12 17.16 -9.53
C ASP A 18 3.16 15.85 -8.71
N GLY A 19 4.05 14.92 -9.08
CA GLY A 19 4.17 13.65 -8.36
C GLY A 19 4.64 13.79 -6.90
N ILE A 20 4.95 15.00 -6.44
CA ILE A 20 5.62 15.31 -5.18
C ILE A 20 4.73 16.22 -4.31
N TYR A 21 4.07 17.23 -4.89
CA TYR A 21 3.20 18.22 -4.23
C TYR A 21 1.73 17.90 -4.45
N ARG A 22 1.01 17.60 -3.37
CA ARG A 22 -0.45 17.44 -3.40
C ARG A 22 -1.17 18.79 -3.26
N ASN A 23 -0.99 19.75 -4.17
CA ASN A 23 -1.52 21.13 -4.04
C ASN A 23 -0.86 21.93 -2.90
N GLY A 24 0.47 21.91 -2.83
CA GLY A 24 1.24 22.68 -1.86
C GLY A 24 1.36 22.06 -0.46
N TYR A 25 0.86 20.85 -0.22
CA TYR A 25 1.22 20.08 0.98
C TYR A 25 2.53 19.31 0.73
N VAL A 26 3.43 19.37 1.71
CA VAL A 26 4.84 18.98 1.60
C VAL A 26 5.20 18.07 2.77
N TYR A 27 5.31 16.77 2.53
CA TYR A 27 5.43 15.73 3.58
C TYR A 27 6.73 14.90 3.51
N PHE A 28 7.67 15.25 2.63
CA PHE A 28 8.88 14.47 2.36
C PHE A 28 10.17 15.27 2.65
N TYR A 29 10.05 16.30 3.50
CA TYR A 29 11.16 17.14 3.94
C TYR A 29 11.37 17.03 5.44
N GLU A 30 12.63 17.14 5.84
CA GLU A 30 13.01 17.34 7.25
C GLU A 30 12.46 18.67 7.78
N ASP A 31 12.30 18.78 9.10
CA ASP A 31 11.84 20.00 9.77
C ASP A 31 12.81 21.19 9.60
N THR A 32 14.04 20.94 9.20
CA THR A 32 15.06 21.96 8.90
C THR A 32 14.82 22.64 7.54
N ALA A 33 13.95 22.11 6.69
CA ALA A 33 13.67 22.67 5.38
C ALA A 33 12.86 23.98 5.48
N THR A 34 13.28 24.99 4.74
CA THR A 34 12.64 26.32 4.71
C THR A 34 12.00 26.67 3.37
N GLU A 35 12.34 25.94 2.31
CA GLU A 35 11.88 26.19 0.95
C GLU A 35 11.46 24.89 0.24
N CYS A 36 10.52 24.99 -0.70
CA CYS A 36 10.22 23.92 -1.64
C CYS A 36 11.17 23.97 -2.88
N PRO A 37 11.20 22.96 -3.76
CA PRO A 37 12.04 22.92 -4.97
C PRO A 37 11.81 24.06 -5.96
N TYR A 38 10.66 24.71 -5.88
CA TYR A 38 10.37 25.90 -6.68
C TYR A 38 10.94 27.19 -6.06
N GLY A 39 11.65 27.09 -4.93
CA GLY A 39 12.20 28.23 -4.19
C GLY A 39 11.15 29.03 -3.42
N HIS A 40 9.96 28.46 -3.19
CA HIS A 40 8.92 29.11 -2.41
C HIS A 40 9.09 28.79 -0.91
N PRO A 41 8.83 29.76 -0.01
CA PRO A 41 8.87 29.49 1.42
C PRO A 41 7.81 28.47 1.83
N ILE A 42 8.18 27.58 2.74
CA ILE A 42 7.26 26.60 3.34
C ILE A 42 7.01 26.92 4.82
N ILE A 43 5.82 26.57 5.28
CA ILE A 43 5.35 26.78 6.64
C ILE A 43 5.21 25.41 7.28
N MET A 44 5.93 25.17 8.37
CA MET A 44 5.79 23.96 9.16
C MET A 44 4.48 24.00 9.95
N THR A 45 3.72 22.90 9.91
CA THR A 45 2.54 22.69 10.74
C THR A 45 2.92 21.91 12.00
N SER A 46 2.00 21.81 12.95
CA SER A 46 2.13 20.95 14.13
C SER A 46 1.80 19.48 13.84
N MET A 47 1.19 19.17 12.70
CA MET A 47 0.73 17.82 12.35
C MET A 47 1.87 16.95 11.83
N PRO A 48 1.97 15.67 12.22
CA PRO A 48 2.94 14.73 11.66
C PRO A 48 2.76 14.49 10.16
N ASP A 49 3.86 14.33 9.43
CA ASP A 49 3.84 14.00 8.00
C ASP A 49 3.33 12.58 7.71
N ASP A 50 3.64 11.62 8.57
CA ASP A 50 3.12 10.24 8.50
C ASP A 50 1.59 10.19 8.51
N ASP A 51 0.95 11.03 9.34
CA ASP A 51 -0.51 11.12 9.38
C ASP A 51 -1.08 11.73 8.10
N PHE A 52 -0.38 12.69 7.49
CA PHE A 52 -0.76 13.20 6.17
C PHE A 52 -0.72 12.11 5.08
N ILE A 53 0.26 11.19 5.13
CA ILE A 53 0.32 10.04 4.20
C ILE A 53 -0.96 9.21 4.31
N ILE A 54 -1.41 8.92 5.53
CA ILE A 54 -2.67 8.19 5.79
C ILE A 54 -3.87 8.96 5.26
N LEU A 55 -3.98 10.26 5.58
CA LEU A 55 -5.08 11.11 5.10
C LEU A 55 -5.16 11.14 3.57
N SER A 56 -4.02 11.17 2.90
CA SER A 56 -3.94 11.18 1.43
C SER A 56 -4.40 9.88 0.75
N LYS A 57 -4.54 8.79 1.52
CA LYS A 57 -5.14 7.51 1.06
C LYS A 57 -6.65 7.46 1.31
N ILE A 58 -7.19 8.42 2.07
CA ILE A 58 -8.62 8.52 2.40
C ILE A 58 -9.34 9.47 1.43
N SER A 59 -8.74 10.62 1.15
CA SER A 59 -9.35 11.68 0.33
C SER A 59 -8.27 12.51 -0.34
N ASP A 60 -8.55 13.01 -1.55
CA ASP A 60 -7.69 13.95 -2.27
C ASP A 60 -8.11 15.43 -2.08
N SER A 61 -9.10 15.70 -1.21
CA SER A 61 -9.63 17.04 -0.99
C SER A 61 -8.71 17.93 -0.15
N THR A 62 -8.41 19.13 -0.65
CA THR A 62 -7.61 20.13 0.09
C THR A 62 -8.34 20.64 1.33
N ASP A 63 -9.66 20.78 1.26
CA ASP A 63 -10.49 21.27 2.37
C ASP A 63 -10.52 20.24 3.52
N PHE A 64 -10.47 18.96 3.17
CA PHE A 64 -10.35 17.88 4.14
C PHE A 64 -9.01 17.96 4.89
N TYR A 65 -7.90 18.14 4.18
CA TYR A 65 -6.59 18.30 4.82
C TYR A 65 -6.54 19.54 5.72
N ASP A 66 -7.08 20.67 5.27
CA ASP A 66 -7.16 21.88 6.09
C ASP A 66 -7.97 21.68 7.36
N ALA A 67 -9.11 20.98 7.26
CA ALA A 67 -9.92 20.64 8.43
C ALA A 67 -9.16 19.73 9.41
N MET A 68 -8.37 18.78 8.92
CA MET A 68 -7.58 17.87 9.77
C MET A 68 -6.40 18.58 10.45
N ILE A 69 -5.71 19.47 9.74
CA ILE A 69 -4.64 20.31 10.32
C ILE A 69 -5.21 21.21 11.41
N LYS A 70 -6.34 21.86 11.12
CA LYS A 70 -7.05 22.68 12.11
C LYS A 70 -7.51 21.86 13.30
N LEU A 71 -8.06 20.66 13.08
CA LEU A 71 -8.50 19.78 14.16
C LEU A 71 -7.33 19.34 15.05
N HIS A 72 -6.16 19.08 14.47
CA HIS A 72 -4.94 18.79 15.23
C HIS A 72 -4.56 19.93 16.19
N ASP A 73 -4.65 21.18 15.72
CA ASP A 73 -4.36 22.37 16.53
C ASP A 73 -5.44 22.67 17.58
N ASP A 74 -6.72 22.49 17.23
CA ASP A 74 -7.86 22.87 18.07
C ASP A 74 -8.22 21.80 19.12
N ASP A 75 -8.23 20.52 18.74
CA ASP A 75 -8.61 19.39 19.61
C ASP A 75 -7.84 18.11 19.24
N ILE A 76 -6.69 17.96 19.88
CA ILE A 76 -5.80 16.81 19.67
C ILE A 76 -6.45 15.46 20.03
N ILE A 77 -7.43 15.43 20.95
CA ILE A 77 -8.09 14.19 21.37
C ILE A 77 -9.03 13.72 20.26
N GLU A 78 -9.86 14.62 19.73
CA GLU A 78 -10.74 14.32 18.59
C GLU A 78 -9.91 14.00 17.34
N TYR A 79 -8.81 14.72 17.10
CA TYR A 79 -7.87 14.42 16.03
C TYR A 79 -7.37 12.97 16.10
N GLU A 80 -6.81 12.54 17.23
CA GLU A 80 -6.28 11.17 17.39
C GLU A 80 -7.37 10.10 17.28
N LEU A 81 -8.58 10.41 17.75
CA LEU A 81 -9.73 9.52 17.58
C LEU A 81 -10.07 9.31 16.10
N LYS A 82 -10.12 10.40 15.30
CA LYS A 82 -10.33 10.30 13.85
C LYS A 82 -9.19 9.59 13.16
N MET A 83 -7.94 9.92 13.50
CA MET A 83 -6.76 9.28 12.92
C MET A 83 -6.72 7.78 13.21
N SER A 84 -7.10 7.35 14.40
CA SER A 84 -7.23 5.92 14.73
C SER A 84 -8.21 5.20 13.78
N GLN A 85 -9.35 5.83 13.46
CA GLN A 85 -10.32 5.29 12.51
C GLN A 85 -9.74 5.22 11.08
N PHE A 86 -9.06 6.29 10.63
CA PHE A 86 -8.46 6.34 9.29
C PHE A 86 -7.29 5.35 9.15
N ARG A 87 -6.41 5.23 10.15
CA ARG A 87 -5.33 4.24 10.20
C ARG A 87 -5.90 2.82 10.06
N SER A 88 -6.98 2.51 10.80
CA SER A 88 -7.66 1.21 10.72
C SER A 88 -8.26 0.95 9.33
N GLN A 89 -8.87 1.97 8.71
CA GLN A 89 -9.45 1.86 7.38
C GLN A 89 -8.38 1.62 6.30
N VAL A 90 -7.26 2.34 6.34
CA VAL A 90 -6.15 2.15 5.40
C VAL A 90 -5.54 0.77 5.55
N GLN A 91 -5.27 0.32 6.79
CA GLN A 91 -4.75 -1.03 7.03
C GLN A 91 -5.69 -2.12 6.48
N ALA A 92 -7.01 -1.96 6.66
CA ALA A 92 -7.98 -2.90 6.13
C ALA A 92 -7.96 -2.96 4.60
N LYS A 93 -7.88 -1.80 3.93
CA LYS A 93 -7.78 -1.71 2.45
C LYS A 93 -6.50 -2.36 1.95
N GLU A 94 -5.36 -2.04 2.55
CA GLU A 94 -4.05 -2.60 2.15
C GLU A 94 -4.02 -4.12 2.35
N ALA A 95 -4.51 -4.62 3.48
CA ALA A 95 -4.62 -6.06 3.72
C ALA A 95 -5.56 -6.76 2.74
N GLU A 96 -6.61 -6.09 2.24
CA GLU A 96 -7.46 -6.63 1.18
C GLU A 96 -6.74 -6.64 -0.17
N GLU A 97 -6.04 -5.57 -0.53
CA GLU A 97 -5.25 -5.50 -1.76
C GLU A 97 -4.11 -6.53 -1.79
N GLU A 98 -3.40 -6.71 -0.67
CA GLU A 98 -2.38 -7.74 -0.53
C GLU A 98 -2.98 -9.14 -0.67
N ARG A 99 -4.15 -9.39 -0.07
CA ARG A 99 -4.88 -10.65 -0.27
C ARG A 99 -5.23 -10.87 -1.74
N LYS A 100 -5.76 -9.87 -2.43
CA LYS A 100 -6.07 -9.94 -3.86
C LYS A 100 -4.83 -10.23 -4.71
N LYS A 101 -3.73 -9.49 -4.49
CA LYS A 101 -2.45 -9.72 -5.19
C LYS A 101 -1.91 -11.13 -4.94
N ALA A 102 -2.00 -11.61 -3.70
CA ALA A 102 -1.62 -12.98 -3.37
C ALA A 102 -2.51 -14.01 -4.10
N GLU A 103 -3.82 -13.78 -4.21
CA GLU A 103 -4.73 -14.65 -4.97
C GLU A 103 -4.51 -14.63 -6.48
N GLU A 104 -4.13 -13.49 -7.04
CA GLU A 104 -3.77 -13.35 -8.45
C GLU A 104 -2.46 -14.08 -8.78
N SER A 105 -1.49 -14.05 -7.86
CA SER A 105 -0.21 -14.77 -8.01
C SER A 105 -0.30 -16.29 -7.84
N LYS A 106 -1.43 -16.83 -7.33
CA LYS A 106 -1.59 -18.27 -7.14
C LYS A 106 -1.58 -18.98 -8.50
N PRO A 107 -0.85 -20.10 -8.64
CA PRO A 107 -0.83 -20.86 -9.88
C PRO A 107 -2.23 -21.36 -10.23
N ARG A 108 -2.64 -21.19 -11.49
CA ARG A 108 -3.94 -21.63 -12.01
C ARG A 108 -3.74 -22.75 -13.01
N CYS A 109 -4.64 -23.73 -12.97
CA CYS A 109 -4.63 -24.82 -13.93
C CYS A 109 -4.86 -24.27 -15.35
N PRO A 110 -3.96 -24.51 -16.32
CA PRO A 110 -4.10 -23.98 -17.68
C PRO A 110 -5.29 -24.58 -18.45
N LYS A 111 -5.84 -25.70 -17.98
CA LYS A 111 -7.00 -26.37 -18.60
C LYS A 111 -8.34 -25.86 -18.08
N CYS A 112 -8.45 -25.52 -16.79
CA CYS A 112 -9.74 -25.24 -16.16
C CYS A 112 -9.77 -24.02 -15.23
N GLY A 113 -8.65 -23.31 -15.05
CA GLY A 113 -8.55 -22.10 -14.22
C GLY A 113 -8.55 -22.31 -12.71
N SER A 114 -8.78 -23.53 -12.21
CA SER A 114 -8.76 -23.84 -10.78
C SER A 114 -7.40 -23.53 -10.13
N THR A 115 -7.43 -22.99 -8.91
CA THR A 115 -6.25 -22.76 -8.04
C THR A 115 -5.95 -23.96 -7.13
N SER A 116 -6.78 -25.01 -7.16
CA SER A 116 -6.58 -26.22 -6.39
C SER A 116 -5.52 -27.10 -7.07
N ILE A 117 -4.25 -26.80 -6.77
CA ILE A 117 -3.08 -27.45 -7.36
C ILE A 117 -2.33 -28.21 -6.26
N ALA A 118 -1.98 -29.47 -6.53
CA ALA A 118 -1.07 -30.24 -5.69
C ALA A 118 0.18 -30.62 -6.48
N THR A 119 1.31 -30.70 -5.80
CA THR A 119 2.56 -31.21 -6.38
C THR A 119 2.65 -32.69 -6.12
N VAL A 120 2.80 -33.49 -7.18
CA VAL A 120 3.09 -34.92 -7.04
C VAL A 120 4.50 -35.21 -7.51
N ASN A 121 5.27 -35.89 -6.67
CA ASN A 121 6.48 -36.59 -7.10
C ASN A 121 6.07 -37.94 -7.66
N LYS A 122 6.64 -38.39 -8.79
CA LYS A 122 6.46 -39.77 -9.23
C LYS A 122 7.23 -40.65 -8.24
N GLY A 123 6.54 -41.11 -7.20
CA GLY A 123 7.12 -41.86 -6.08
C GLY A 123 7.71 -43.20 -6.50
N TYR A 124 8.62 -43.68 -5.65
CA TYR A 124 9.31 -44.97 -5.70
C TYR A 124 8.39 -46.13 -6.14
N SER A 125 8.89 -46.95 -7.07
CA SER A 125 8.21 -48.16 -7.56
C SER A 125 8.89 -49.38 -6.95
N LEU A 126 8.11 -50.29 -6.35
CA LEU A 126 8.61 -51.57 -5.82
C LEU A 126 9.23 -52.46 -6.91
N LEU A 127 8.87 -52.27 -8.18
CA LEU A 127 9.37 -53.04 -9.32
C LEU A 127 10.66 -52.49 -9.93
N THR A 128 10.93 -51.18 -9.81
CA THR A 128 12.08 -50.53 -10.45
C THR A 128 13.00 -49.79 -9.46
N GLY A 129 12.71 -49.85 -8.17
CA GLY A 129 13.43 -49.10 -7.15
C GLY A 129 13.38 -47.58 -7.40
N PHE A 130 14.51 -46.89 -7.16
CA PHE A 130 14.64 -45.44 -7.38
C PHE A 130 14.73 -45.03 -8.86
N LEU A 131 14.84 -45.98 -9.80
CA LEU A 131 15.00 -45.71 -11.24
C LEU A 131 13.74 -45.07 -11.88
N GLY A 132 12.64 -44.97 -11.13
CA GLY A 132 11.38 -44.35 -11.56
C GLY A 132 11.08 -42.97 -10.98
N SER A 133 12.01 -42.37 -10.23
CA SER A 133 11.82 -41.08 -9.54
C SER A 133 11.66 -39.94 -10.56
N GLY A 134 10.42 -39.73 -11.03
CA GLY A 134 10.09 -38.73 -12.04
C GLY A 134 10.11 -37.31 -11.45
N LYS A 135 10.45 -36.33 -12.31
CA LYS A 135 10.46 -34.91 -11.93
C LYS A 135 9.11 -34.48 -11.32
N PRO A 136 9.11 -33.60 -10.31
CA PRO A 136 7.88 -33.09 -9.70
C PRO A 136 7.00 -32.41 -10.75
N MET A 137 5.69 -32.63 -10.65
CA MET A 137 4.69 -32.06 -11.56
C MET A 137 3.55 -31.44 -10.76
N ASN A 138 3.02 -30.32 -11.26
CA ASN A 138 1.77 -29.76 -10.79
C ASN A 138 0.60 -30.62 -11.30
N VAL A 139 -0.38 -30.87 -10.44
CA VAL A 139 -1.63 -31.59 -10.76
C VAL A 139 -2.81 -30.80 -10.24
N CYS A 140 -3.73 -30.46 -11.14
CA CYS A 140 -4.99 -29.85 -10.75
C CYS A 140 -5.89 -30.87 -10.07
N GLN A 141 -6.31 -30.59 -8.83
CA GLN A 141 -7.22 -31.44 -8.07
C GLN A 141 -8.67 -31.38 -8.60
N SER A 142 -9.03 -30.34 -9.36
CA SER A 142 -10.37 -30.19 -9.93
C SER A 142 -10.58 -30.94 -11.24
N CYS A 143 -9.56 -31.03 -12.11
CA CYS A 143 -9.71 -31.65 -13.44
C CYS A 143 -8.64 -32.70 -13.80
N GLY A 144 -7.68 -32.95 -12.90
CA GLY A 144 -6.62 -33.94 -13.08
C GLY A 144 -5.52 -33.56 -14.09
N HIS A 145 -5.59 -32.39 -14.72
CA HIS A 145 -4.56 -31.94 -15.67
C HIS A 145 -3.19 -31.80 -14.98
N LYS A 146 -2.12 -32.26 -15.66
CA LYS A 146 -0.75 -32.28 -15.14
C LYS A 146 0.15 -31.43 -16.02
N TRP A 147 0.99 -30.58 -15.42
CA TRP A 147 1.98 -29.76 -16.14
C TRP A 147 3.28 -29.66 -15.33
N LYS A 148 4.37 -29.30 -16.01
CA LYS A 148 5.66 -29.10 -15.35
C LYS A 148 5.56 -27.90 -14.42
N ILE A 149 6.26 -27.96 -13.29
CA ILE A 149 6.42 -26.81 -12.39
C ILE A 149 7.13 -25.70 -13.13
#